data_AF-A0A1E5QJN9-F1
#
_entry.id   AF-A0A1E5QJN9-F1
#
_cell.length_a   1.000
_cell.length_b   1.000
_cell.length_c   1.000
_cell.angle_alpha   90.00
_cell.angle_beta   90.00
_cell.angle_gamma   90.00
#
_symmetry.space_group_name_H-M   'P 1'
#
loop_
_entity.id
_entity.type
_entity.pdbx_description
1 polymer ?
#
loop_
_entity_poly.entity_id
_entity_poly.type
_entity_poly.pdbx_seq_one_letter_code
_entity_poly.pdbx_strand_id
1 'polypeptide(L)'
;MANDGRARIRITVDTVLKRSPRQSSELSPSELYAVRANSEYRIAAWLEEQGHWKFTLYFAVLGGFNTWYVFKGHSQLIFANPEAPIRPPTPAPTPTPAPAPAPTPAPAPAPAPAPTPAPAPVPTGPTIRVPGISNPVGLYQPIFVGSNFTWAEATHGGTRIPPNTSITYGMVRIARAAQEARNRIGRPFIITSWYRPPAINAAVGGAIYSRHLEGDGIDFYVNGLSGLQLYNLLDPWWQGGLGRYASFPDIVHLDARGFVSRWRY
;
A
#
# COMPACT_ATOMS: atom_id res chain seq x y z
N MET A 1 -2.76 2.89 -22.16
CA MET A 1 -3.56 4.11 -21.92
C MET A 1 -3.91 4.17 -20.43
N ALA A 2 -3.89 5.35 -19.80
CA ALA A 2 -4.42 5.51 -18.44
C ALA A 2 -5.94 5.65 -18.51
N ASN A 3 -6.66 4.92 -17.67
CA ASN A 3 -8.11 4.78 -17.74
C ASN A 3 -8.78 5.28 -16.47
N ASP A 4 -9.97 5.85 -16.61
CA ASP A 4 -10.79 6.42 -15.53
C ASP A 4 -11.55 5.37 -14.70
N GLY A 5 -11.13 4.10 -14.78
CA GLY A 5 -11.72 2.98 -14.06
C GLY A 5 -12.92 2.30 -14.75
N ARG A 6 -13.27 2.70 -15.99
CA ARG A 6 -14.40 2.14 -16.75
C ARG A 6 -14.10 0.84 -17.52
N ALA A 7 -12.84 0.44 -17.60
CA ALA A 7 -12.43 -0.77 -18.30
C ALA A 7 -12.32 -1.92 -17.31
N ARG A 8 -12.69 -3.10 -17.79
CA ARG A 8 -12.59 -4.35 -17.05
C ARG A 8 -11.86 -5.40 -17.87
N ILE A 9 -11.21 -6.32 -17.19
CA ILE A 9 -10.76 -7.57 -17.78
C ILE A 9 -11.61 -8.70 -17.21
N ARG A 10 -12.30 -9.43 -18.10
CA ARG A 10 -13.09 -10.63 -17.77
C ARG A 10 -12.26 -11.86 -18.11
N ILE A 11 -12.20 -12.82 -17.19
CA ILE A 11 -11.58 -14.13 -17.41
C ILE A 11 -12.61 -15.04 -18.07
N THR A 12 -12.27 -15.67 -19.20
CA THR A 12 -13.21 -16.49 -19.98
C THR A 12 -13.09 -17.98 -19.69
N VAL A 13 -11.93 -18.43 -19.20
CA VAL A 13 -11.66 -19.82 -18.78
C VAL A 13 -10.82 -19.82 -17.50
N ASP A 14 -10.90 -20.89 -16.70
CA ASP A 14 -10.02 -21.05 -15.54
C ASP A 14 -8.56 -20.94 -15.99
N THR A 15 -7.82 -20.04 -15.37
CA THR A 15 -6.45 -19.74 -15.80
C THR A 15 -5.62 -19.16 -14.66
N VAL A 16 -4.38 -18.77 -14.97
CA VAL A 16 -3.47 -18.13 -14.04
C VAL A 16 -3.11 -16.74 -14.54
N LEU A 17 -3.12 -15.78 -13.62
CA LEU A 17 -2.42 -14.53 -13.79
C LEU A 17 -0.93 -14.76 -13.50
N LYS A 18 -0.07 -14.09 -14.25
CA LYS A 18 1.39 -14.27 -14.19
C LYS A 18 2.10 -12.96 -13.91
N ARG A 19 3.26 -13.01 -13.25
CA ARG A 19 4.12 -11.82 -13.04
C ARG A 19 4.95 -11.43 -14.27
N SER A 20 5.04 -12.30 -15.27
CA SER A 20 5.68 -12.04 -16.57
C SER A 20 4.96 -12.82 -17.69
N PRO A 21 5.18 -12.50 -18.98
CA PRO A 21 4.53 -13.21 -20.09
C PRO A 21 5.09 -14.60 -20.39
N ARG A 22 6.15 -15.04 -19.69
CA ARG A 22 6.77 -16.38 -19.80
C ARG A 22 5.78 -17.53 -19.58
N GLN A 23 6.11 -18.74 -20.02
CA GLN A 23 5.24 -19.90 -19.83
C GLN A 23 4.99 -20.16 -18.34
N SER A 24 3.78 -20.58 -17.97
CA SER A 24 3.43 -20.79 -16.55
C SER A 24 4.25 -21.88 -15.87
N SER A 25 4.75 -22.86 -16.64
CA SER A 25 5.66 -23.91 -16.19
C SER A 25 7.05 -23.39 -15.78
N GLU A 26 7.42 -22.18 -16.22
CA GLU A 26 8.73 -21.56 -15.96
C GLU A 26 8.68 -20.58 -14.77
N LEU A 27 7.51 -20.39 -14.14
CA LEU A 27 7.28 -19.41 -13.09
C LEU A 27 7.10 -20.10 -11.73
N SER A 28 7.59 -19.45 -10.67
CA SER A 28 7.38 -19.98 -9.32
C SER A 28 5.90 -19.85 -8.90
N PRO A 29 5.42 -20.64 -7.91
CA PRO A 29 4.05 -20.50 -7.41
C PRO A 29 3.71 -19.09 -6.89
N SER A 30 4.70 -18.35 -6.37
CA SER A 30 4.53 -16.96 -5.93
C SER A 30 4.38 -15.96 -7.07
N GLU A 31 4.71 -16.35 -8.32
CA GLU A 31 4.53 -15.55 -9.53
C GLU A 31 3.21 -15.84 -10.25
N LEU A 32 2.41 -16.76 -9.72
CA LEU A 32 1.15 -17.20 -10.29
C LEU A 32 -0.01 -16.87 -9.35
N TYR A 33 -1.15 -16.49 -9.92
CA TYR A 33 -2.38 -16.31 -9.17
C TYR A 33 -3.56 -16.92 -9.94
N ALA A 34 -4.11 -18.01 -9.40
CA ALA A 34 -5.21 -18.72 -10.04
C ALA A 34 -6.49 -17.88 -10.03
N VAL A 35 -7.17 -17.80 -11.18
CA VAL A 35 -8.42 -17.09 -11.37
C VAL A 35 -9.40 -17.97 -12.12
N ARG A 36 -10.68 -17.89 -11.73
CA ARG A 36 -11.74 -18.70 -12.34
C ARG A 36 -12.39 -17.99 -13.51
N ALA A 37 -12.92 -18.77 -14.44
CA ALA A 37 -13.79 -18.29 -15.51
C ALA A 37 -14.91 -17.41 -14.93
N ASN A 38 -15.33 -16.41 -15.70
CA ASN A 38 -16.30 -15.37 -15.35
C ASN A 38 -15.88 -14.38 -14.26
N SER A 39 -14.64 -14.46 -13.75
CA SER A 39 -14.11 -13.41 -12.85
C SER A 39 -13.90 -12.10 -13.63
N GLU A 40 -14.34 -10.97 -13.07
CA GLU A 40 -14.12 -9.63 -13.65
C GLU A 40 -13.32 -8.74 -12.72
N TYR A 41 -12.37 -8.01 -13.29
CA TYR A 41 -11.54 -7.05 -12.55
C TYR A 41 -11.55 -5.68 -13.23
N ARG A 42 -11.79 -4.62 -12.46
CA ARG A 42 -11.61 -3.23 -12.94
C ARG A 42 -10.13 -2.91 -13.05
N ILE A 43 -9.74 -2.26 -14.14
CA ILE A 43 -8.34 -1.97 -14.46
C ILE A 43 -8.07 -0.48 -14.67
N ALA A 44 -6.94 -0.02 -14.13
CA ALA A 44 -6.41 1.34 -14.25
C ALA A 44 -5.65 1.56 -15.55
N ALA A 45 -4.93 0.52 -16.00
CA ALA A 45 -4.09 0.57 -17.17
C ALA A 45 -3.98 -0.83 -17.77
N TRP A 46 -3.76 -0.89 -19.08
CA TRP A 46 -3.37 -2.11 -19.77
C TRP A 46 -2.50 -1.79 -20.98
N LEU A 47 -1.74 -2.80 -21.40
CA LEU A 47 -1.03 -2.85 -22.67
C LEU A 47 -0.92 -4.31 -23.12
N GLU A 48 -0.77 -4.53 -24.41
CA GLU A 48 -0.47 -5.85 -24.97
C GLU A 48 1.04 -6.07 -25.01
N GLU A 49 1.49 -7.23 -24.55
CA GLU A 49 2.89 -7.64 -24.59
C GLU A 49 2.98 -9.15 -24.79
N GLN A 50 3.67 -9.59 -25.84
CA GLN A 50 3.94 -11.01 -26.12
C GLN A 50 2.68 -11.91 -26.05
N GLY A 51 1.57 -11.48 -26.65
CA GLY A 51 0.31 -12.24 -26.67
C GLY A 51 -0.46 -12.27 -25.33
N HIS A 52 -0.05 -11.44 -24.37
CA HIS A 52 -0.69 -11.28 -23.07
C HIS A 52 -1.24 -9.86 -22.89
N TRP A 53 -2.32 -9.74 -22.13
CA TRP A 53 -2.67 -8.46 -21.53
C TRP A 53 -1.85 -8.28 -20.27
N LYS A 54 -1.00 -7.25 -20.26
CA LYS A 54 -0.48 -6.68 -19.03
C LYS A 54 -1.50 -5.66 -18.53
N PHE A 55 -1.97 -5.80 -17.30
CA PHE A 55 -2.95 -4.89 -16.73
C PHE A 55 -2.64 -4.55 -15.28
N THR A 56 -3.03 -3.34 -14.87
CA THR A 56 -2.98 -2.88 -13.48
C THR A 56 -4.40 -2.76 -12.94
N LEU A 57 -4.66 -3.38 -11.81
CA LEU A 57 -5.95 -3.34 -11.12
C LEU A 57 -6.23 -1.92 -10.60
N TYR A 58 -7.49 -1.49 -10.70
CA TYR A 58 -7.89 -0.12 -10.33
C TYR A 58 -7.97 0.07 -8.80
N PHE A 59 -8.65 -0.83 -8.09
CA PHE A 59 -8.84 -0.77 -6.62
C PHE A 59 -8.57 -2.11 -5.91
N ALA A 60 -7.84 -3.02 -6.55
CA ALA A 60 -7.63 -4.38 -6.03
C ALA A 60 -6.15 -4.78 -6.05
N VAL A 61 -5.82 -5.74 -5.19
CA VAL A 61 -4.52 -6.42 -5.14
C VAL A 61 -4.82 -7.91 -5.06
N LEU A 62 -4.22 -8.70 -5.96
CA LEU A 62 -4.32 -10.16 -5.97
C LEU A 62 -2.96 -10.70 -5.58
N GLY A 63 -2.88 -11.62 -4.62
CA GLY A 63 -1.61 -12.22 -4.20
C GLY A 63 -0.51 -11.21 -3.79
N GLY A 64 -0.89 -10.04 -3.27
CA GLY A 64 0.05 -8.97 -2.91
C GLY A 64 0.50 -8.05 -4.05
N PHE A 65 0.03 -8.27 -5.29
CA PHE A 65 0.38 -7.45 -6.45
C PHE A 65 -0.83 -6.85 -7.17
N ASN A 66 -0.65 -5.64 -7.72
CA ASN A 66 -1.69 -4.94 -8.49
C ASN A 66 -1.49 -5.02 -10.02
N THR A 67 -0.38 -5.57 -10.50
CA THR A 67 -0.07 -5.66 -11.93
C THR A 67 0.17 -7.10 -12.34
N TRP A 68 -0.48 -7.54 -13.40
CA TRP A 68 -0.54 -8.93 -13.81
C TRP A 68 -0.56 -9.09 -15.32
N TYR A 69 -0.12 -10.26 -15.78
CA TYR A 69 -0.26 -10.74 -17.15
C TYR A 69 -1.34 -11.82 -17.22
N VAL A 70 -2.20 -11.77 -18.23
CA VAL A 70 -3.11 -12.87 -18.57
C VAL A 70 -3.05 -13.15 -20.06
N PHE A 71 -3.12 -14.43 -20.45
CA PHE A 71 -3.10 -14.79 -21.85
C PHE A 71 -4.35 -14.25 -22.55
N LYS A 72 -4.17 -13.62 -23.72
CA LYS A 72 -5.28 -12.99 -24.45
C LYS A 72 -6.39 -13.99 -24.80
N GLY A 73 -6.05 -15.24 -25.10
CA GLY A 73 -7.04 -16.28 -25.38
C GLY A 73 -7.94 -16.65 -24.20
N HIS A 74 -7.54 -16.33 -22.96
CA HIS A 74 -8.28 -16.66 -21.74
C HIS A 74 -8.98 -15.45 -21.10
N SER A 75 -9.01 -14.32 -21.81
CA SER A 75 -9.55 -13.08 -21.25
C SER A 75 -10.15 -12.16 -22.31
N GLN A 76 -11.11 -11.35 -21.88
CA GLN A 76 -11.75 -10.34 -22.70
C GLN A 76 -11.64 -8.97 -22.02
N LEU A 77 -11.17 -7.98 -22.77
CA LEU A 77 -11.18 -6.59 -22.33
C LEU A 77 -12.55 -5.98 -22.64
N ILE A 78 -13.21 -5.45 -21.61
CA ILE A 78 -14.56 -4.89 -21.68
C ILE A 78 -14.48 -3.40 -21.34
N PHE A 79 -15.01 -2.56 -22.24
CA PHE A 79 -15.19 -1.13 -22.00
C PHE A 79 -16.67 -0.87 -21.71
N ALA A 80 -16.99 -0.25 -20.57
CA ALA A 80 -18.33 0.29 -20.39
C ALA A 80 -18.46 1.53 -21.28
N ASN A 81 -19.18 1.44 -22.41
CA ASN A 81 -19.31 2.53 -23.36
C ASN A 81 -20.73 2.61 -23.92
N PRO A 82 -21.27 3.80 -24.19
CA PRO A 82 -22.28 3.94 -25.24
C PRO A 82 -21.71 4.25 -26.63
N GLU A 83 -20.51 4.85 -26.80
CA GLU A 83 -20.08 5.33 -28.14
C GLU A 83 -18.61 5.07 -28.48
N ALA A 84 -18.44 4.08 -29.36
CA ALA A 84 -17.34 3.74 -30.27
C ALA A 84 -15.86 4.10 -29.95
N PRO A 85 -14.91 3.15 -30.11
CA PRO A 85 -13.49 3.47 -30.13
C PRO A 85 -13.09 4.12 -31.46
N ILE A 86 -12.49 5.30 -31.40
CA ILE A 86 -11.79 5.91 -32.55
C ILE A 86 -10.59 5.02 -32.88
N ARG A 87 -10.57 4.38 -34.06
CA ARG A 87 -9.45 3.55 -34.52
C ARG A 87 -8.32 4.46 -35.04
N PRO A 88 -7.06 4.32 -34.59
CA PRO A 88 -5.94 4.92 -35.30
C PRO A 88 -5.73 4.23 -36.67
N PRO A 89 -5.24 4.95 -37.69
CA PRO A 89 -5.05 4.39 -39.03
C PRO A 89 -3.97 3.30 -39.04
N THR A 90 -4.24 2.25 -39.81
CA THR A 90 -3.33 1.13 -40.10
C THR A 90 -2.05 1.66 -40.77
N PRO A 91 -0.84 1.36 -40.25
CA PRO A 91 0.40 1.65 -40.97
C PRO A 91 0.48 0.82 -42.25
N ALA A 92 0.97 1.42 -43.33
CA ALA A 92 1.30 0.74 -44.58
C ALA A 92 2.36 -0.37 -44.35
N PRO A 93 2.39 -1.43 -45.16
CA PRO A 93 3.40 -2.49 -45.02
C PRO A 93 4.80 -1.91 -45.27
N THR A 94 5.65 -1.99 -44.25
CA THR A 94 7.07 -1.65 -44.34
C THR A 94 7.79 -2.69 -45.20
N PRO A 95 8.65 -2.31 -46.16
CA PRO A 95 9.42 -3.26 -46.95
C PRO A 95 10.30 -4.14 -46.05
N THR A 96 10.41 -5.41 -46.43
CA THR A 96 11.24 -6.42 -45.76
C THR A 96 12.71 -5.95 -45.70
N PRO A 97 13.32 -5.81 -44.51
CA PRO A 97 14.73 -5.45 -44.40
C PRO A 97 15.63 -6.53 -45.00
N ALA A 98 16.70 -6.11 -45.67
CA ALA A 98 17.79 -6.99 -46.09
C ALA A 98 18.43 -7.69 -44.87
N PRO A 99 19.05 -8.87 -45.04
CA PRO A 99 19.67 -9.60 -43.94
C PRO A 99 20.70 -8.73 -43.22
N ALA A 100 20.57 -8.64 -41.90
CA ALA A 100 21.54 -7.93 -41.08
C ALA A 100 22.90 -8.66 -41.09
N PRO A 101 24.03 -7.95 -41.18
CA PRO A 101 25.35 -8.56 -41.03
C PRO A 101 25.49 -9.24 -39.67
N ALA A 102 26.29 -10.30 -39.62
CA ALA A 102 26.52 -11.08 -38.41
C ALA A 102 26.99 -10.19 -37.24
N PRO A 103 26.47 -10.41 -36.02
CA PRO A 103 26.81 -9.57 -34.88
C PRO A 103 28.30 -9.70 -34.54
N THR A 104 28.96 -8.55 -34.42
CA THR A 104 30.30 -8.45 -33.85
C THR A 104 30.26 -8.96 -32.40
N PRO A 105 31.25 -9.77 -31.95
CA PRO A 105 31.28 -10.27 -30.58
C PRO A 105 31.17 -9.12 -29.57
N ALA A 106 30.26 -9.26 -28.60
CA ALA A 106 30.09 -8.29 -27.54
C ALA A 106 31.38 -8.22 -26.69
N PRO A 107 31.85 -7.01 -26.32
CA PRO A 107 32.99 -6.88 -25.42
C PRO A 107 32.68 -7.53 -24.07
N ALA A 108 33.71 -8.09 -23.45
CA ALA A 108 33.60 -8.76 -22.16
C ALA A 108 32.95 -7.83 -21.11
N PRO A 109 32.07 -8.35 -20.24
CA PRO A 109 31.43 -7.55 -19.19
C PRO A 109 32.47 -6.88 -18.31
N ALA A 110 32.31 -5.57 -18.08
CA ALA A 110 33.09 -4.87 -17.07
C ALA A 110 32.87 -5.51 -15.69
N PRO A 111 33.90 -5.65 -14.85
CA PRO A 111 33.76 -6.20 -13.51
C PRO A 111 32.70 -5.43 -12.70
N ALA A 112 31.86 -6.18 -11.99
CA ALA A 112 30.80 -5.61 -11.17
C ALA A 112 31.38 -4.64 -10.13
N PRO A 113 30.77 -3.46 -9.92
CA PRO A 113 31.22 -2.53 -8.89
C PRO A 113 31.14 -3.20 -7.52
N ALA A 114 32.13 -2.91 -6.67
CA ALA A 114 32.16 -3.38 -5.29
C ALA A 114 30.88 -2.96 -4.54
N PRO A 115 30.36 -3.79 -3.61
CA PRO A 115 29.16 -3.44 -2.86
C PRO A 115 29.37 -2.15 -2.08
N THR A 116 28.45 -1.20 -2.23
CA THR A 116 28.42 0.03 -1.44
C THR A 116 28.33 -0.33 0.05
N PRO A 117 29.16 0.26 0.92
CA PRO A 117 29.07 0.04 2.37
C PRO A 117 27.66 0.33 2.88
N ALA A 118 27.21 -0.49 3.83
CA ALA A 118 25.93 -0.25 4.49
C ALA A 118 25.94 1.15 5.14
N PRO A 119 24.87 1.95 5.02
CA PRO A 119 24.81 3.26 5.65
C PRO A 119 25.01 3.14 7.16
N ALA A 120 25.72 4.10 7.75
CA ALA A 120 25.91 4.18 9.19
C ALA A 120 24.54 4.23 9.91
N PRO A 121 24.42 3.61 11.10
CA PRO A 121 23.17 3.65 11.85
C PRO A 121 22.78 5.09 12.19
N VAL A 122 21.56 5.47 11.83
CA VAL A 122 20.99 6.79 12.14
C VAL A 122 20.86 6.92 13.67
N PRO A 123 21.28 8.03 14.29
CA PRO A 123 21.10 8.26 15.72
C PRO A 123 19.63 8.11 16.12
N THR A 124 19.33 7.22 17.06
CA THR A 124 17.94 6.90 17.47
C THR A 124 17.45 7.70 18.69
N GLY A 125 18.27 8.63 19.20
CA GLY A 125 17.96 9.47 20.36
C GLY A 125 17.99 8.71 21.70
N PRO A 126 17.43 9.30 22.77
CA PRO A 126 17.31 8.64 24.07
C PRO A 126 16.55 7.31 23.97
N THR A 127 16.89 6.35 24.83
CA THR A 127 16.25 5.03 24.84
C THR A 127 15.17 4.90 25.91
N ILE A 128 14.10 4.18 25.61
CA ILE A 128 13.02 3.83 26.55
C ILE A 128 12.85 2.31 26.65
N ARG A 129 12.32 1.84 27.78
CA ARG A 129 11.86 0.45 27.93
C ARG A 129 10.38 0.37 27.60
N VAL A 130 10.03 -0.51 26.66
CA VAL A 130 8.65 -0.75 26.22
C VAL A 130 8.28 -2.20 26.54
N PRO A 131 7.21 -2.46 27.32
CA PRO A 131 6.77 -3.82 27.61
C PRO A 131 6.55 -4.64 26.34
N GLY A 132 7.09 -5.87 26.30
CA GLY A 132 7.00 -6.75 25.14
C GLY A 132 8.13 -6.57 24.12
N ILE A 133 9.09 -5.66 24.36
CA ILE A 133 10.30 -5.51 23.57
C ILE A 133 11.52 -5.81 24.46
N SER A 134 12.30 -6.82 24.07
CA SER A 134 13.40 -7.34 24.90
C SER A 134 14.51 -6.30 25.16
N ASN A 135 14.84 -5.50 24.15
CA ASN A 135 15.88 -4.48 24.24
C ASN A 135 15.26 -3.09 24.31
N PRO A 136 15.87 -2.13 25.04
CA PRO A 136 15.48 -0.73 24.97
C PRO A 136 15.47 -0.24 23.53
N VAL A 137 14.48 0.57 23.19
CA VAL A 137 14.33 1.16 21.86
C VAL A 137 14.65 2.65 21.91
N GLY A 138 15.30 3.17 20.88
CA GLY A 138 15.50 4.62 20.76
C GLY A 138 14.18 5.32 20.43
N LEU A 139 13.98 6.54 20.93
CA LEU A 139 12.77 7.32 20.67
C LEU A 139 12.54 7.55 19.17
N TYR A 140 13.57 7.87 18.41
CA TYR A 140 13.45 8.08 16.95
C TYR A 140 13.61 6.78 16.15
N GLN A 141 13.73 5.64 16.82
CA GLN A 141 13.76 4.34 16.16
C GLN A 141 12.37 4.04 15.57
N PRO A 142 12.31 3.54 14.32
CA PRO A 142 11.08 3.00 13.76
C PRO A 142 10.45 1.93 14.65
N ILE A 143 9.12 1.93 14.78
CA ILE A 143 8.38 0.92 15.57
C ILE A 143 8.63 -0.50 15.05
N PHE A 144 8.83 -0.63 13.74
CA PHE A 144 9.29 -1.86 13.08
C PHE A 144 10.15 -1.50 11.86
N VAL A 145 10.93 -2.46 11.36
CA VAL A 145 11.80 -2.27 10.19
C VAL A 145 10.98 -1.80 8.98
N GLY A 146 11.34 -0.65 8.40
CA GLY A 146 10.63 -0.02 7.28
C GLY A 146 9.45 0.87 7.67
N SER A 147 9.16 1.03 8.96
CA SER A 147 8.16 1.99 9.43
C SER A 147 8.66 3.43 9.33
N ASN A 148 7.77 4.35 9.00
CA ASN A 148 7.98 5.79 9.13
C ASN A 148 7.46 6.33 10.46
N PHE A 149 6.87 5.47 11.29
CA PHE A 149 6.40 5.83 12.62
C PHE A 149 7.43 5.42 13.68
N THR A 150 7.65 6.32 14.62
CA THR A 150 8.68 6.21 15.65
C THR A 150 8.09 5.98 17.04
N TRP A 151 8.92 5.49 17.96
CA TRP A 151 8.52 5.37 19.36
C TRP A 151 8.24 6.73 20.01
N ALA A 152 8.88 7.80 19.56
CA ALA A 152 8.64 9.17 20.00
C ALA A 152 7.20 9.61 19.71
N GLU A 153 6.70 9.36 18.50
CA GLU A 153 5.31 9.67 18.15
C GLU A 153 4.33 8.82 18.97
N ALA A 154 4.61 7.53 19.09
CA ALA A 154 3.70 6.59 19.75
C ALA A 154 3.62 6.78 21.28
N THR A 155 4.70 7.26 21.90
CA THR A 155 4.83 7.45 23.36
C THR A 155 4.86 8.92 23.78
N HIS A 156 4.60 9.86 22.87
CA HIS A 156 4.69 11.30 23.13
C HIS A 156 6.04 11.71 23.73
N GLY A 157 7.11 11.43 22.99
CA GLY A 157 8.48 11.72 23.40
C GLY A 157 8.97 10.89 24.60
N GLY A 158 8.36 9.73 24.86
CA GLY A 158 8.71 8.86 25.99
C GLY A 158 7.94 9.16 27.28
N THR A 159 7.03 10.13 27.28
CA THR A 159 6.24 10.49 28.48
C THR A 159 5.02 9.58 28.71
N ARG A 160 4.59 8.83 27.68
CA ARG A 160 3.43 7.93 27.69
C ARG A 160 3.87 6.51 27.37
N ILE A 161 4.54 5.87 28.32
CA ILE A 161 4.99 4.48 28.18
C ILE A 161 3.79 3.53 28.36
N PRO A 162 3.56 2.57 27.45
CA PRO A 162 2.48 1.60 27.63
C PRO A 162 2.75 0.73 28.87
N PRO A 163 1.74 0.45 29.71
CA PRO A 163 1.93 -0.27 30.97
C PRO A 163 2.03 -1.79 30.79
N ASN A 164 1.66 -2.34 29.64
CA ASN A 164 1.68 -3.78 29.37
C ASN A 164 1.87 -4.10 27.89
N THR A 165 2.17 -5.37 27.63
CA THR A 165 2.44 -5.90 26.28
C THR A 165 1.23 -5.83 25.35
N SER A 166 0.00 -5.93 25.86
CA SER A 166 -1.22 -5.86 25.04
C SER A 166 -1.33 -4.51 24.32
N ILE A 167 -1.09 -3.42 25.05
CA ILE A 167 -1.09 -2.06 24.49
C ILE A 167 0.07 -1.89 23.50
N THR A 168 1.27 -2.40 23.82
CA THR A 168 2.39 -2.40 22.86
C THR A 168 2.02 -3.11 21.56
N TYR A 169 1.35 -4.26 21.63
CA TYR A 169 0.88 -4.96 20.43
C TYR A 169 -0.19 -4.17 19.67
N GLY A 170 -1.05 -3.44 20.37
CA GLY A 170 -1.96 -2.46 19.76
C GLY A 170 -1.21 -1.38 18.98
N MET A 171 -0.15 -0.81 19.57
CA MET A 171 0.71 0.20 18.93
C MET A 171 1.39 -0.36 17.67
N VAL A 172 1.98 -1.55 17.73
CA VAL A 172 2.59 -2.17 16.54
C VAL A 172 1.53 -2.48 15.47
N ARG A 173 0.33 -2.93 15.87
CA ARG A 173 -0.77 -3.25 14.95
C ARG A 173 -1.22 -2.02 14.16
N ILE A 174 -1.50 -0.91 14.85
CA ILE A 174 -1.89 0.33 14.17
C ILE A 174 -0.74 0.94 13.36
N ALA A 175 0.52 0.85 13.83
CA ALA A 175 1.68 1.32 13.07
C ALA A 175 1.80 0.64 11.70
N ARG A 176 1.57 -0.69 11.64
CA ARG A 176 1.60 -1.45 10.38
C ARG A 176 0.46 -1.05 9.46
N ALA A 177 -0.76 -0.96 9.98
CA ALA A 177 -1.94 -0.60 9.20
C ALA A 177 -1.86 0.87 8.71
N ALA A 178 -1.42 1.79 9.55
CA ALA A 178 -1.22 3.19 9.20
C ALA A 178 -0.06 3.37 8.19
N GLN A 179 0.95 2.50 8.20
CA GLN A 179 2.03 2.56 7.20
C GLN A 179 1.49 2.23 5.80
N GLU A 180 0.59 1.25 5.70
CA GLU A 180 -0.10 0.95 4.45
C GLU A 180 -0.97 2.14 3.99
N ALA A 181 -1.67 2.79 4.92
CA ALA A 181 -2.43 4.01 4.62
C ALA A 181 -1.53 5.15 4.13
N ARG A 182 -0.40 5.38 4.81
CA ARG A 182 0.61 6.37 4.42
C ARG A 182 1.17 6.09 3.04
N ASN A 183 1.46 4.82 2.71
CA ASN A 183 1.94 4.42 1.39
C ASN A 183 0.91 4.70 0.30
N ARG A 184 -0.38 4.40 0.54
CA ARG A 184 -1.47 4.65 -0.43
C ARG A 184 -1.74 6.13 -0.66
N ILE A 185 -1.70 6.93 0.42
CA ILE A 185 -1.88 8.39 0.33
C ILE A 185 -0.64 9.06 -0.28
N GLY A 186 0.53 8.44 -0.16
CA GLY A 186 1.78 8.95 -0.73
C GLY A 186 2.28 10.23 -0.05
N ARG A 187 1.81 10.51 1.17
CA ARG A 187 2.20 11.70 1.95
C ARG A 187 2.49 11.33 3.42
N PRO A 188 3.37 12.08 4.10
CA PRO A 188 3.63 11.89 5.52
C PRO A 188 2.37 12.10 6.37
N PHE A 189 2.17 11.22 7.34
CA PHE A 189 1.19 11.40 8.39
C PHE A 189 1.86 12.17 9.52
N ILE A 190 1.26 13.27 9.97
CA ILE A 190 1.73 14.02 11.12
C ILE A 190 0.91 13.60 12.34
N ILE A 191 1.51 12.78 13.19
CA ILE A 191 0.85 12.23 14.38
C ILE A 191 0.68 13.32 15.44
N THR A 192 -0.54 13.53 15.91
CA THR A 192 -0.86 14.47 17.00
C THR A 192 -1.11 13.72 18.31
N SER A 193 -1.67 12.51 18.25
CA SER A 193 -1.89 11.66 19.41
C SER A 193 -1.84 10.18 19.05
N TRP A 194 -1.33 9.37 19.97
CA TRP A 194 -1.28 7.90 19.86
C TRP A 194 -1.65 7.28 21.20
N TYR A 195 -0.75 6.58 21.91
CA TYR A 195 -1.11 6.01 23.20
C TYR A 195 -1.46 7.12 24.20
N ARG A 196 -2.61 7.00 24.86
CA ARG A 196 -3.03 7.88 25.95
C ARG A 196 -3.18 7.06 27.24
N PRO A 197 -2.39 7.34 28.29
CA PRO A 197 -2.67 6.80 29.61
C PRO A 197 -4.07 7.21 30.10
N PRO A 198 -4.74 6.41 30.96
CA PRO A 198 -6.11 6.69 31.39
C PRO A 198 -6.37 8.11 31.90
N ALA A 199 -5.46 8.64 32.73
CA ALA A 199 -5.55 10.00 33.25
C ALA A 199 -5.50 11.07 32.14
N ILE A 200 -4.61 10.88 31.15
CA ILE A 200 -4.50 11.79 30.00
C ILE A 200 -5.74 11.69 29.12
N ASN A 201 -6.25 10.48 28.87
CA ASN A 201 -7.48 10.31 28.08
C ASN A 201 -8.68 10.98 28.75
N ALA A 202 -8.84 10.83 30.07
CA ALA A 202 -9.89 11.50 30.84
C ALA A 202 -9.75 13.03 30.80
N ALA A 203 -8.53 13.57 30.96
CA ALA A 203 -8.27 15.01 30.95
C ALA A 203 -8.64 15.69 29.62
N VAL A 204 -8.54 14.97 28.49
CA VAL A 204 -8.94 15.48 27.17
C VAL A 204 -10.40 15.16 26.80
N GLY A 205 -11.20 14.67 27.75
CA GLY A 205 -12.60 14.28 27.50
C GLY A 205 -12.74 13.06 26.58
N GLY A 206 -11.73 12.20 26.52
CA GLY A 206 -11.73 11.02 25.68
C GLY A 206 -12.75 9.97 26.15
N ALA A 207 -13.30 9.21 25.20
CA ALA A 207 -14.25 8.13 25.49
C ALA A 207 -13.64 7.07 26.43
N ILE A 208 -14.47 6.48 27.29
CA ILE A 208 -14.06 5.44 28.25
C ILE A 208 -13.55 4.15 27.59
N TYR A 209 -13.98 3.87 26.36
CA TYR A 209 -13.51 2.75 25.53
C TYR A 209 -12.65 3.23 24.35
N SER A 210 -11.89 4.31 24.54
CA SER A 210 -11.05 4.89 23.48
C SER A 210 -9.96 3.93 23.02
N ARG A 211 -9.77 3.84 21.70
CA ARG A 211 -8.68 3.06 21.09
C ARG A 211 -7.29 3.62 21.39
N HIS A 212 -7.20 4.87 21.85
CA HIS A 212 -5.95 5.41 22.38
C HIS A 212 -5.51 4.74 23.70
N LEU A 213 -6.46 4.24 24.52
CA LEU A 213 -6.16 3.48 25.74
C LEU A 213 -5.60 2.09 25.40
N GLU A 214 -6.05 1.53 24.29
CA GLU A 214 -5.61 0.22 23.77
C GLU A 214 -4.31 0.32 22.95
N GLY A 215 -3.79 1.54 22.76
CA GLY A 215 -2.59 1.82 21.98
C GLY A 215 -2.75 1.67 20.47
N ASP A 216 -3.93 1.29 19.99
CA ASP A 216 -4.18 0.99 18.58
C ASP A 216 -5.01 2.05 17.84
N GLY A 217 -5.17 3.22 18.45
CA GLY A 217 -5.72 4.42 17.82
C GLY A 217 -4.70 5.53 17.68
N ILE A 218 -4.76 6.25 16.56
CA ILE A 218 -3.96 7.43 16.26
C ILE A 218 -4.86 8.58 15.81
N ASP A 219 -4.47 9.79 16.17
CA ASP A 219 -4.99 11.04 15.62
C ASP A 219 -3.87 11.69 14.80
N PHE A 220 -4.17 12.12 13.59
CA PHE A 220 -3.18 12.66 12.69
C PHE A 220 -3.80 13.59 11.64
N TYR A 221 -2.95 14.37 11.00
CA TYR A 221 -3.29 15.12 9.79
C TYR A 221 -2.24 14.90 8.70
N VAL A 222 -2.56 15.32 7.48
CA VAL A 222 -1.66 15.24 6.33
C VAL A 222 -1.58 16.60 5.67
N ASN A 223 -0.37 17.17 5.59
CA ASN A 223 -0.17 18.47 4.96
C ASN A 223 -0.75 18.51 3.54
N GLY A 224 -1.56 19.54 3.27
CA GLY A 224 -2.21 19.76 1.97
C GLY A 224 -3.41 18.85 1.69
N LEU A 225 -3.99 18.19 2.70
CA LEU A 225 -5.31 17.55 2.64
C LEU A 225 -6.15 18.04 3.82
N SER A 226 -7.41 18.42 3.59
CA SER A 226 -8.35 18.64 4.67
C SER A 226 -8.71 17.30 5.33
N GLY A 227 -9.19 17.33 6.58
CA GLY A 227 -9.64 16.11 7.25
C GLY A 227 -10.77 15.41 6.48
N LEU A 228 -11.62 16.14 5.74
CA LEU A 228 -12.65 15.56 4.89
C LEU A 228 -12.04 14.79 3.70
N GLN A 229 -11.07 15.38 3.01
CA GLN A 229 -10.39 14.72 1.89
C GLN A 229 -9.67 13.46 2.38
N LEU A 230 -8.95 13.58 3.50
CA LEU A 230 -8.23 12.47 4.11
C LEU A 230 -9.18 11.35 4.55
N TYR A 231 -10.29 11.68 5.22
CA TYR A 231 -11.32 10.72 5.58
C TYR A 231 -11.86 9.99 4.34
N ASN A 232 -12.21 10.72 3.28
CA ASN A 232 -12.78 10.13 2.06
C ASN A 232 -11.79 9.22 1.32
N LEU A 233 -10.48 9.47 1.44
CA LEU A 233 -9.43 8.59 0.88
C LEU A 233 -9.26 7.29 1.67
N LEU A 234 -9.58 7.29 2.97
CA LEU A 234 -9.41 6.15 3.88
C LEU A 234 -10.67 5.28 3.97
N ASP A 235 -11.84 5.91 4.02
CA ASP A 235 -13.15 5.28 4.27
C ASP A 235 -13.43 4.02 3.41
N PRO A 236 -13.16 4.01 2.09
CA PRO A 236 -13.57 2.90 1.23
C PRO A 236 -12.85 1.57 1.49
N TRP A 237 -11.70 1.58 2.17
CA TRP A 237 -10.87 0.39 2.32
C TRP A 237 -10.36 0.17 3.74
N TRP A 238 -10.39 1.18 4.60
CA TRP A 238 -9.93 1.05 5.98
C TRP A 238 -10.81 0.06 6.77
N GLN A 239 -10.20 -1.00 7.29
CA GLN A 239 -10.94 -2.08 7.95
C GLN A 239 -11.11 -1.87 9.47
N GLY A 240 -10.51 -0.83 10.05
CA GLY A 240 -10.67 -0.48 11.46
C GLY A 240 -11.61 0.69 11.69
N GLY A 241 -11.48 1.38 12.82
CA GLY A 241 -12.23 2.61 13.07
C GLY A 241 -11.64 3.82 12.33
N LEU A 242 -12.50 4.68 11.82
CA LEU A 242 -12.15 5.91 11.13
C LEU A 242 -13.11 7.02 11.58
N GLY A 243 -12.55 8.11 12.10
CA GLY A 243 -13.30 9.17 12.73
C GLY A 243 -12.87 10.56 12.28
N ARG A 244 -13.76 11.53 12.46
CA ARG A 244 -13.46 12.95 12.26
C ARG A 244 -14.13 13.81 13.33
N TYR A 245 -13.54 14.98 13.61
CA TYR A 245 -13.97 15.89 14.66
C TYR A 245 -14.31 17.28 14.07
N ALA A 246 -15.47 17.84 14.39
CA ALA A 246 -15.86 19.18 13.96
C ALA A 246 -14.96 20.25 14.56
N SER A 247 -14.60 20.09 15.85
CA SER A 247 -13.70 21.01 16.56
C SER A 247 -12.25 20.97 16.05
N PHE A 248 -11.86 19.93 15.33
CA PHE A 248 -10.52 19.76 14.76
C PHE A 248 -10.64 19.29 13.30
N PRO A 249 -11.04 20.18 12.38
CA PRO A 249 -11.50 19.81 11.04
C PRO A 249 -10.43 19.14 10.16
N ASP A 250 -9.15 19.32 10.49
CA ASP A 250 -8.01 18.73 9.78
C ASP A 250 -7.54 17.40 10.36
N ILE A 251 -7.97 17.06 11.58
CA ILE A 251 -7.56 15.83 12.27
C ILE A 251 -8.51 14.68 11.92
N VAL A 252 -7.92 13.55 11.57
CA VAL A 252 -8.60 12.28 11.37
C VAL A 252 -8.15 11.30 12.45
N HIS A 253 -9.12 10.56 13.00
CA HIS A 253 -8.86 9.42 13.86
C HIS A 253 -8.80 8.14 13.04
N LEU A 254 -7.87 7.26 13.37
CA LEU A 254 -7.71 5.96 12.74
C LEU A 254 -7.31 4.93 13.80
N ASP A 255 -7.99 3.80 13.83
CA ASP A 255 -7.64 2.71 14.73
C ASP A 255 -7.73 1.33 14.09
N ALA A 256 -7.11 0.33 14.74
CA ALA A 256 -7.04 -1.05 14.28
C ALA A 256 -7.86 -2.02 15.16
N ARG A 257 -9.09 -1.63 15.53
CA ARG A 257 -10.01 -2.42 16.38
C ARG A 257 -10.47 -3.77 15.81
N GLY A 258 -10.09 -4.11 14.58
CA GLY A 258 -10.41 -5.38 13.94
C GLY A 258 -11.79 -5.43 13.27
N PHE A 259 -12.56 -4.34 13.31
CA PHE A 259 -13.82 -4.21 12.59
C PHE A 259 -14.06 -2.76 12.16
N VAL A 260 -14.86 -2.60 11.09
CA VAL A 260 -15.20 -1.29 10.53
C VAL A 260 -16.08 -0.53 11.51
N SER A 261 -15.70 0.71 11.81
CA SER A 261 -16.50 1.65 12.59
C SER A 261 -16.26 3.06 12.07
N ARG A 262 -17.33 3.87 11.97
CA ARG A 262 -17.29 5.23 11.44
C ARG A 262 -18.02 6.19 12.36
N TRP A 263 -17.44 7.35 12.60
CA TRP A 263 -18.10 8.43 13.32
C TRP A 263 -17.65 9.77 12.81
N ARG A 264 -18.56 10.74 12.90
CA ARG A 264 -18.34 12.12 12.52
C ARG A 264 -19.05 12.94 13.58
N TYR A 265 -18.27 13.68 14.36
CA TYR A 265 -18.78 14.66 15.31
C TYR A 265 -18.48 16.05 14.80
#